data_AF-A0A528AUN2-F1
#
_entry.id   AF-A0A528AUN2-F1
#
_cell.length_a   1.000
_cell.length_b   1.000
_cell.length_c   1.000
_cell.angle_alpha   90.00
_cell.angle_beta   90.00
_cell.angle_gamma   90.00
#
_symmetry.space_group_name_H-M   'P 1'
#
loop_
_entity.id
_entity.type
_entity.pdbx_description
1 polymer ?
#
loop_
_entity_poly.entity_id
_entity_poly.type
_entity_poly.pdbx_seq_one_letter_code
_entity_poly.pdbx_strand_id
1 'polypeptide(L)'
;VPYLAHATMEPMNATARLKDGVLDIWCGNQAPTLVRQLCANAVGIEQDKVSVHTTFMGGGFGRRVEVDYALCAALMAKETAGRPIKVIWTREE
;
A
#
# COMPACT_ATOMS: atom_id res chain seq x y z
N VAL A 1 -30.16 0.37 1.92
CA VAL A 1 -29.50 1.62 1.45
C VAL A 1 -28.53 1.22 0.34
N PRO A 2 -28.38 1.98 -0.77
CA PRO A 2 -27.51 1.58 -1.88
C PRO A 2 -26.02 1.58 -1.51
N TYR A 3 -25.21 0.83 -2.26
CA TYR A 3 -23.75 0.90 -2.15
C TYR A 3 -23.26 2.25 -2.67
N LEU A 4 -22.44 2.93 -1.88
CA LEU A 4 -21.92 4.25 -2.20
C LEU A 4 -20.40 4.19 -2.28
N ALA A 5 -19.83 4.85 -3.28
CA ALA A 5 -18.40 5.00 -3.40
C ALA A 5 -17.89 6.03 -2.39
N HIS A 6 -16.72 5.76 -1.81
CA HIS A 6 -16.02 6.68 -0.90
C HIS A 6 -15.60 8.00 -1.57
N ALA A 7 -15.34 7.96 -2.88
CA ALA A 7 -15.03 9.12 -3.72
C ALA A 7 -13.94 10.07 -3.15
N THR A 8 -12.85 9.52 -2.61
CA THR A 8 -11.70 10.31 -2.14
C THR A 8 -11.11 11.14 -3.27
N MET A 9 -10.74 12.40 -3.04
CA MET A 9 -10.19 13.27 -4.09
C MET A 9 -8.86 12.74 -4.66
N GLU A 10 -8.05 12.12 -3.82
CA GLU A 10 -6.84 11.41 -4.25
C GLU A 10 -7.16 9.94 -4.55
N PRO A 11 -6.82 9.43 -5.75
CA PRO A 11 -6.86 8.00 -6.08
C PRO A 11 -5.91 7.16 -5.21
N MET A 12 -6.15 5.85 -5.17
CA MET A 12 -5.28 4.94 -4.42
C MET A 12 -3.88 4.93 -5.05
N ASN A 13 -2.87 5.00 -4.19
CA ASN A 13 -1.48 4.96 -4.61
C ASN A 13 -0.60 4.38 -3.50
N ALA A 14 0.47 3.73 -3.92
CA ALA A 14 1.52 3.25 -3.04
C ALA A 14 2.85 3.24 -3.80
N THR A 15 3.93 3.56 -3.09
CA THR A 15 5.29 3.28 -3.54
C THR A 15 5.86 2.20 -2.65
N ALA A 16 6.53 1.21 -3.23
CA ALA A 16 7.14 0.13 -2.48
C ALA A 16 8.56 -0.16 -2.97
N ARG A 17 9.41 -0.62 -2.05
CA ARG A 17 10.76 -1.07 -2.37
C ARG A 17 11.15 -2.22 -1.45
N LEU A 18 11.40 -3.40 -2.04
CA LEU A 18 11.96 -4.55 -1.33
C LEU A 18 13.45 -4.65 -1.68
N LYS A 19 14.33 -4.35 -0.73
CA LYS A 19 15.78 -4.44 -0.94
C LYS A 19 16.45 -5.01 0.31
N ASP A 20 17.43 -5.88 0.12
CA ASP A 20 18.24 -6.46 1.20
C ASP A 20 17.39 -7.11 2.31
N GLY A 21 16.26 -7.72 1.92
CA GLY A 21 15.31 -8.36 2.83
C GLY A 21 14.43 -7.40 3.65
N VAL A 22 14.44 -6.10 3.33
CA VAL A 22 13.63 -5.06 3.99
C VAL A 22 12.65 -4.45 2.98
N LEU A 23 11.39 -4.32 3.40
CA LEU A 23 10.33 -3.71 2.61
C LEU A 23 9.98 -2.33 3.18
N ASP A 24 10.21 -1.30 2.39
CA ASP A 24 9.64 0.03 2.63
C ASP A 24 8.39 0.21 1.79
N ILE A 25 7.31 0.69 2.40
CA ILE A 25 6.06 1.09 1.70
C ILE A 25 5.68 2.50 2.13
N TRP A 26 5.47 3.38 1.14
CA TRP A 26 4.91 4.71 1.32
C TRP A 26 3.49 4.74 0.77
N CYS A 27 2.52 4.97 1.64
CA CYS A 27 1.14 5.13 1.22
C CYS A 27 0.28 5.87 2.25
N GLY A 28 -0.72 6.60 1.76
CA GLY A 28 -1.80 7.12 2.59
C GLY A 28 -2.71 5.97 3.01
N ASN A 29 -2.77 5.64 4.30
CA ASN A 29 -3.53 4.50 4.81
C ASN A 29 -4.21 4.83 6.15
N GLN A 30 -5.25 4.08 6.51
CA GLN A 30 -5.96 4.19 7.79
C GLN A 30 -5.67 3.03 8.74
N ALA A 31 -4.91 2.03 8.30
CA ALA A 31 -4.63 0.82 9.07
C ALA A 31 -3.16 0.36 8.88
N PRO A 32 -2.17 1.10 9.40
CA PRO A 32 -0.75 0.84 9.11
C PRO A 32 -0.28 -0.51 9.63
N THR A 33 -0.85 -1.00 10.73
CA THR A 33 -0.55 -2.33 11.27
C THR A 33 -1.03 -3.45 10.34
N LEU A 34 -2.21 -3.30 9.73
CA LEU A 34 -2.72 -4.26 8.73
C LEU A 34 -1.90 -4.21 7.45
N VAL A 35 -1.53 -3.00 6.99
CA VAL A 35 -0.62 -2.82 5.85
C VAL A 35 0.68 -3.58 6.09
N ARG A 36 1.31 -3.38 7.26
CA ARG A 36 2.55 -4.06 7.63
C ARG A 36 2.40 -5.58 7.60
N GLN A 37 1.38 -6.10 8.29
CA GLN A 37 1.14 -7.53 8.39
C GLN A 37 0.89 -8.19 7.03
N LEU A 38 -0.03 -7.63 6.23
CA LEU A 38 -0.43 -8.26 4.97
C LEU A 38 0.67 -8.13 3.91
N CYS A 39 1.38 -6.99 3.84
CA CYS A 39 2.49 -6.84 2.92
C CYS A 39 3.69 -7.72 3.29
N ALA A 40 4.00 -7.88 4.59
CA ALA A 40 5.02 -8.82 5.06
C ALA A 40 4.72 -10.25 4.59
N ASN A 41 3.48 -10.71 4.83
CA ASN A 41 3.02 -12.03 4.41
C ASN A 41 3.07 -12.20 2.88
N ALA A 42 2.66 -11.18 2.12
CA ALA A 42 2.64 -11.24 0.65
C ALA A 42 4.05 -11.35 0.04
N VAL A 43 5.04 -10.69 0.64
CA VAL A 43 6.42 -10.78 0.16
C VAL A 43 7.23 -11.90 0.80
N GLY A 44 6.72 -12.53 1.86
CA GLY A 44 7.34 -13.67 2.54
C GLY A 44 8.47 -13.28 3.49
N ILE A 45 8.31 -12.18 4.23
CA ILE A 45 9.28 -11.71 5.23
C ILE A 45 8.62 -11.47 6.59
N GLU A 46 9.42 -11.34 7.64
CA GLU A 46 8.96 -11.00 8.98
C GLU A 46 8.41 -9.56 9.05
N GLN A 47 7.42 -9.32 9.91
CA GLN A 47 6.78 -7.99 10.01
C GLN A 47 7.74 -6.89 10.48
N ASP A 48 8.78 -7.23 11.25
CA ASP A 48 9.80 -6.28 11.71
C ASP A 48 10.75 -5.83 10.58
N LYS A 49 10.72 -6.52 9.43
CA LYS A 49 11.40 -6.13 8.19
C LYS A 49 10.55 -5.23 7.30
N VAL A 50 9.37 -4.80 7.75
CA VAL A 50 8.47 -3.92 6.99
C VAL A 50 8.33 -2.56 7.67
N SER A 51 8.73 -1.50 6.97
CA SER A 51 8.50 -0.12 7.36
C SER A 51 7.34 0.47 6.56
N VAL A 52 6.26 0.82 7.26
CA VAL A 52 5.10 1.50 6.66
C VAL A 52 5.20 3.00 6.94
N HIS A 53 5.51 3.76 5.89
CA HIS A 53 5.58 5.21 5.90
C HIS A 53 4.20 5.76 5.54
N THR A 54 3.41 6.11 6.55
CA THR A 54 2.09 6.71 6.34
C THR A 54 2.24 8.13 5.84
N THR A 55 1.86 8.39 4.59
CA THR A 55 1.96 9.72 3.97
C THR A 55 0.69 10.53 4.20
N PHE A 56 0.76 11.85 3.97
CA PHE A 56 -0.46 12.65 3.82
C PHE A 56 -1.35 12.06 2.71
N MET A 57 -2.67 12.15 2.90
CA MET A 57 -3.65 11.52 2.02
C MET A 57 -4.86 12.42 1.75
N GLY A 58 -5.32 12.44 0.50
CA GLY A 58 -6.44 13.25 0.02
C GLY A 58 -7.82 12.61 0.28
N GLY A 59 -8.04 12.17 1.52
CA GLY A 59 -9.27 11.52 1.97
C GLY A 59 -9.17 9.98 2.06
N GLY A 60 -10.09 9.39 2.83
CA GLY A 60 -10.18 7.93 3.03
C GLY A 60 -11.63 7.46 3.18
N PHE A 61 -12.38 8.04 4.12
CA PHE A 61 -13.79 7.71 4.40
C PHE A 61 -14.07 6.21 4.64
N GLY A 62 -13.05 5.41 4.97
CA GLY A 62 -13.13 3.96 5.07
C GLY A 62 -12.36 3.21 3.98
N ARG A 63 -12.20 3.81 2.78
CA ARG A 63 -11.53 3.15 1.63
C ARG A 63 -10.10 2.73 1.92
N ARG A 64 -9.38 3.52 2.73
CA ARG A 64 -7.95 3.34 3.01
C ARG A 64 -7.68 2.45 4.23
N VAL A 65 -8.72 1.82 4.79
CA VAL A 65 -8.57 0.67 5.71
C VAL A 65 -8.23 -0.60 4.94
N GLU A 66 -8.76 -0.74 3.72
CA GLU A 66 -8.36 -1.78 2.78
C GLU A 66 -6.90 -1.61 2.34
N VAL A 67 -6.24 -2.72 2.01
CA VAL A 67 -4.78 -2.80 1.83
C VAL A 67 -4.37 -3.19 0.39
N ASP A 68 -5.35 -3.48 -0.45
CA ASP A 68 -5.21 -3.96 -1.83
C ASP A 68 -4.20 -3.17 -2.68
N TYR A 69 -4.23 -1.83 -2.65
CA TYR A 69 -3.29 -0.99 -3.39
C TYR A 69 -1.83 -1.10 -2.87
N ALA A 70 -1.64 -1.24 -1.56
CA ALA A 70 -0.33 -1.41 -0.96
C ALA A 70 0.22 -2.83 -1.21
N LEU A 71 -0.64 -3.85 -1.18
CA LEU A 71 -0.31 -5.23 -1.55
C LEU A 71 0.17 -5.33 -2.99
N CYS A 72 -0.53 -4.67 -3.92
CA CYS A 72 -0.14 -4.61 -5.33
C CYS A 72 1.29 -4.06 -5.49
N ALA A 73 1.58 -2.91 -4.86
CA ALA A 73 2.92 -2.33 -4.89
C ALA A 73 3.98 -3.24 -4.25
N ALA A 74 3.68 -3.89 -3.11
CA ALA A 74 4.58 -4.79 -2.42
C ALA A 74 4.94 -6.02 -3.27
N LEU A 75 3.95 -6.65 -3.91
CA LEU A 75 4.15 -7.79 -4.81
C LEU A 75 4.98 -7.40 -6.03
N MET A 76 4.67 -6.26 -6.67
CA MET A 76 5.48 -5.75 -7.78
C MET A 76 6.92 -5.46 -7.35
N ALA A 77 7.14 -4.93 -6.15
CA ALA A 77 8.48 -4.63 -5.65
C ALA A 77 9.37 -5.88 -5.55
N LYS A 78 8.82 -7.08 -5.35
CA LYS A 78 9.60 -8.34 -5.37
C LYS A 78 10.32 -8.57 -6.70
N GLU A 79 9.70 -8.16 -7.79
CA GLU A 79 10.15 -8.42 -9.16
C GLU A 79 11.13 -7.36 -9.69
N THR A 80 11.51 -6.40 -8.86
CA THR A 80 12.26 -5.20 -9.31
C THR A 80 13.74 -5.18 -8.93
N ALA A 81 14.22 -6.23 -8.26
CA ALA A 81 15.60 -6.33 -7.75
C ALA A 81 16.03 -5.09 -6.92
N GLY A 82 15.14 -4.60 -6.05
CA GLY A 82 15.41 -3.46 -5.16
C GLY A 82 15.21 -2.07 -5.77
N ARG A 83 14.73 -1.98 -7.02
CA ARG A 83 14.30 -0.71 -7.62
C ARG A 83 12.92 -0.33 -7.06
N PRO A 84 12.69 0.92 -6.63
CA PRO A 84 11.37 1.31 -6.15
C PRO A 84 10.34 1.26 -7.28
N ILE A 85 9.12 0.83 -6.96
CA ILE A 85 7.97 0.84 -7.85
C ILE A 85 6.86 1.73 -7.28
N LYS A 86 6.20 2.51 -8.14
CA LYS A 86 5.04 3.32 -7.78
C LYS A 86 3.83 2.84 -8.54
N VAL A 87 2.76 2.54 -7.79
CA VAL A 87 1.44 2.23 -8.32
C VAL A 87 0.53 3.42 -8.03
N ILE A 88 -0.19 3.85 -9.05
CA ILE A 88 -1.25 4.86 -8.95
C ILE A 88 -2.42 4.32 -9.76
N TRP A 89 -3.60 4.29 -9.15
CA TRP A 89 -4.80 3.89 -9.85
C TRP A 89 -5.40 5.07 -10.60
N THR A 90 -6.14 4.75 -11.65
CA THR A 90 -7.04 5.73 -12.28
C THR A 90 -8.20 6.06 -11.33
N ARG A 91 -9.05 7.02 -11.72
CA ARG A 91 -10.23 7.38 -10.90
C ARG A 91 -11.28 6.27 -10.96
N GLU A 92 -11.37 5.60 -12.09
CA GLU A 92 -12.39 4.61 -12.40
C GLU A 92 -12.16 3.26 -11.72
N GLU A 93 -10.91 2.96 -11.31
CA GLU A 93 -10.49 1.79 -10.53
C GLU A 93 -10.70 1.96 -9.02
#